data_AF-A0A814H016-F1
#
_entry.id   AF-A0A814H016-F1
#
_cell.length_a   1.000
_cell.length_b   1.000
_cell.length_c   1.000
_cell.angle_alpha   90.00
_cell.angle_beta   90.00
_cell.angle_gamma   90.00
#
_symmetry.space_group_name_H-M   'P 1'
#
loop_
_entity.id
_entity.type
_entity.pdbx_description
1 polymer ?
#
loop_
_entity_poly.entity_id
_entity_poly.type
_entity_poly.pdbx_seq_one_letter_code
_entity_poly.pdbx_strand_id
1 'polypeptide(L)'
;MTKMIITSKSFTDAIGGIIETQLKQYVNHSEQLEAELKQINARAVKFQSKLDVLDQYSKRRDLIIHGIPLTPGENPSQVVLDLAKSVSVNLDIKDLYATHRL
;
A
#
# COMPACT_ATOMS: atom_id res chain seq x y z
N MET A 1 51.81 47.25 2.44
CA MET A 1 50.62 46.39 2.60
C MET A 1 49.47 47.02 1.82
N THR A 2 49.12 46.46 0.67
CA THR A 2 48.07 46.99 -0.21
C THR A 2 46.71 46.63 0.38
N LYS A 3 45.93 47.62 0.83
CA LYS A 3 44.53 47.41 1.23
C LYS A 3 43.70 47.16 -0.03
N MET A 4 43.21 45.94 -0.17
CA MET A 4 42.24 45.59 -1.21
C MET A 4 40.91 46.27 -0.85
N ILE A 5 40.57 47.34 -1.56
CA ILE A 5 39.29 48.04 -1.39
C ILE A 5 38.23 47.25 -2.17
N ILE A 6 37.50 46.39 -1.48
CA ILE A 6 36.31 45.74 -2.04
C ILE A 6 35.25 46.84 -2.18
N THR A 7 34.86 47.15 -3.41
CA THR A 7 33.80 48.13 -3.68
C THR A 7 32.45 47.51 -3.34
N SER A 8 31.51 48.29 -2.80
CA SER A 8 30.16 47.82 -2.43
C SER A 8 29.46 47.05 -3.56
N LYS A 9 29.68 47.48 -4.81
CA LYS A 9 29.18 46.82 -6.02
C LYS A 9 29.71 45.38 -6.20
N SER A 10 31.02 45.17 -6.03
CA SER A 10 31.61 43.83 -6.14
C SER A 10 31.11 42.86 -5.06
N PHE A 11 30.77 43.37 -3.88
CA PHE A 11 30.18 42.58 -2.81
C PHE A 11 28.71 42.24 -3.08
N THR A 12 27.91 43.20 -3.58
CA THR A 12 26.51 42.93 -3.98
C THR A 12 26.42 41.95 -5.15
N ASP A 13 27.33 42.03 -6.12
CA ASP A 13 27.36 41.11 -7.27
C ASP A 13 27.71 39.68 -6.82
N ALA A 14 28.66 39.54 -5.88
CA ALA A 14 29.01 38.25 -5.28
C ALA A 14 27.86 37.64 -4.48
N ILE A 15 27.13 38.43 -3.68
CA ILE A 15 25.94 37.96 -2.96
C ILE A 15 24.83 37.57 -3.93
N GLY A 16 24.59 38.37 -4.98
CA GLY A 16 23.61 38.06 -6.03
C GLY A 16 23.88 36.69 -6.66
N GLY A 17 25.13 36.42 -7.07
CA GLY A 17 25.51 35.13 -7.64
C GLY A 17 25.36 33.94 -6.67
N ILE A 18 25.62 34.15 -5.37
CA ILE A 18 25.40 33.11 -4.35
C ILE A 18 23.90 32.80 -4.21
N ILE A 19 23.05 33.83 -4.15
CA ILE A 19 21.60 33.66 -4.04
C ILE A 19 21.05 32.94 -5.27
N GLU A 20 21.46 33.33 -6.48
CA GLU A 20 21.05 32.65 -7.72
C GLU A 20 21.45 31.17 -7.73
N THR A 21 22.67 30.87 -7.26
CA THR A 21 23.16 29.49 -7.18
C THR A 21 22.34 28.68 -6.18
N GLN A 22 22.04 29.23 -5.00
CA GLN A 22 21.19 28.58 -4.01
C GLN A 22 19.77 28.38 -4.52
N LEU A 23 19.18 29.39 -5.16
CA LEU A 23 17.84 29.30 -5.75
C LEU A 23 17.77 28.16 -6.77
N LYS A 24 18.77 28.04 -7.63
CA LYS A 24 18.88 26.97 -8.61
C LYS A 24 19.01 25.58 -7.95
N GLN A 25 19.78 25.48 -6.86
CA GLN A 25 19.88 24.23 -6.09
C GLN A 25 18.55 23.83 -5.47
N TYR A 26 17.81 24.78 -4.88
CA TYR A 26 16.50 24.50 -4.30
C TYR A 26 15.47 24.08 -5.35
N VAL A 27 15.45 24.74 -6.52
CA VAL A 27 14.57 24.36 -7.62
C VAL A 27 14.86 22.94 -8.09
N ASN A 28 16.14 22.62 -8.35
CA ASN A 28 16.54 21.28 -8.77
C ASN A 28 16.17 20.22 -7.72
N HIS A 29 16.34 20.53 -6.44
CA HIS A 29 15.98 19.60 -5.37
C HIS A 29 14.47 19.39 -5.28
N SER A 30 13.68 20.46 -5.44
CA SER A 30 12.22 20.37 -5.47
C SER A 30 11.75 19.49 -6.63
N GLU A 31 12.30 19.67 -7.82
CA GLU A 31 11.98 18.85 -9.01
C GLU A 31 12.34 17.37 -8.80
N GLN A 32 13.49 17.10 -8.16
CA GLN A 32 13.89 15.73 -7.83
C GLN A 32 12.91 15.08 -6.84
N LEU A 33 12.53 15.79 -5.78
CA LEU A 33 11.58 15.30 -4.79
C LEU A 33 10.20 15.04 -5.41
N GLU A 34 9.73 15.93 -6.29
CA GLU A 34 8.48 15.73 -7.02
C GLU A 34 8.52 14.49 -7.92
N ALA A 35 9.64 14.27 -8.62
CA ALA A 35 9.83 13.08 -9.44
C ALA A 35 9.84 11.80 -8.58
N GLU A 36 10.53 11.81 -7.44
CA GLU A 36 10.55 10.70 -6.49
C GLU A 36 9.17 10.41 -5.90
N LEU A 37 8.44 11.43 -5.45
CA LEU A 37 7.06 11.29 -4.96
C LEU A 37 6.16 10.65 -6.01
N LYS A 38 6.26 11.09 -7.26
CA LYS A 38 5.50 10.50 -8.36
C LYS A 38 5.83 9.02 -8.55
N GLN A 39 7.11 8.65 -8.49
CA GLN A 39 7.52 7.25 -8.60
C GLN A 39 7.04 6.41 -7.41
N ILE A 40 7.15 6.92 -6.18
CA ILE A 40 6.70 6.24 -4.97
C ILE A 40 5.19 6.03 -5.03
N ASN A 41 4.42 7.04 -5.40
CA ASN A 41 2.97 6.92 -5.55
C ASN A 41 2.58 5.91 -6.62
N ALA A 42 3.26 5.91 -7.78
CA ALA A 42 3.02 4.92 -8.82
C ALA A 42 3.32 3.48 -8.33
N ARG A 43 4.38 3.29 -7.54
CA ARG A 43 4.70 1.99 -6.93
C ARG A 43 3.67 1.59 -5.88
N ALA A 44 3.24 2.52 -5.04
CA ALA A 44 2.22 2.28 -4.01
C ALA A 44 0.90 1.81 -4.65
N VAL A 45 0.43 2.51 -5.68
CA VAL A 45 -0.77 2.11 -6.44
C VAL A 45 -0.59 0.72 -7.04
N LYS A 46 0.55 0.45 -7.69
CA LYS A 46 0.85 -0.85 -8.28
C LYS A 46 0.88 -1.98 -7.24
N PHE A 47 1.45 -1.74 -6.06
CA PHE A 47 1.49 -2.72 -4.99
C PHE A 47 0.12 -2.95 -4.38
N GLN A 48 -0.67 -1.90 -4.19
CA GLN A 48 -2.05 -2.04 -3.72
C GLN A 48 -2.86 -2.92 -4.67
N SER A 49 -2.83 -2.65 -5.97
CA SER A 49 -3.55 -3.50 -6.94
C SER A 49 -3.08 -4.96 -6.92
N LYS A 50 -1.78 -5.21 -6.66
CA LYS A 50 -1.28 -6.58 -6.51
C LYS A 50 -1.79 -7.23 -5.22
N LEU A 51 -1.84 -6.50 -4.11
CA LEU A 51 -2.39 -7.00 -2.85
C LEU A 51 -3.87 -7.36 -3.02
N ASP A 52 -4.65 -6.52 -3.69
CA ASP A 52 -6.07 -6.79 -3.94
C ASP A 52 -6.26 -8.08 -4.77
N VAL A 53 -5.44 -8.28 -5.81
CA VAL A 53 -5.47 -9.51 -6.61
C VAL A 53 -5.06 -10.73 -5.78
N LEU A 54 -4.04 -10.60 -4.93
CA LEU A 54 -3.59 -11.70 -4.07
C LEU A 54 -4.61 -12.06 -3.01
N ASP A 55 -5.30 -11.07 -2.43
CA ASP A 55 -6.38 -11.29 -1.45
C ASP A 55 -7.60 -11.96 -2.10
N GLN A 56 -7.96 -11.56 -3.32
CA GLN A 56 -8.99 -12.26 -4.09
C GLN A 56 -8.57 -13.69 -4.42
N TYR A 57 -7.29 -13.91 -4.75
CA TYR A 57 -6.78 -15.24 -5.05
C TYR A 57 -6.75 -16.15 -3.81
N SER A 58 -6.37 -15.62 -2.65
CA SER A 58 -6.37 -16.39 -1.39
C SER A 58 -7.78 -16.83 -1.01
N LYS A 59 -8.77 -15.95 -1.19
CA LYS A 59 -10.18 -16.21 -0.87
C LYS A 59 -10.94 -16.96 -1.96
N ARG A 60 -10.30 -17.31 -3.08
CA ARG A 60 -10.96 -17.93 -4.24
C ARG A 60 -11.71 -19.23 -3.90
N ARG A 61 -11.27 -19.95 -2.86
CA ARG A 61 -11.88 -21.20 -2.40
C ARG A 61 -12.66 -21.05 -1.09
N ASP A 62 -12.78 -19.83 -0.58
CA ASP A 62 -13.53 -19.55 0.62
C ASP A 62 -15.01 -19.40 0.28
N LEU A 63 -15.87 -19.94 1.14
CA LEU A 63 -17.32 -19.79 1.03
C LEU A 63 -17.84 -19.19 2.33
N ILE A 64 -18.53 -18.06 2.23
CA ILE A 64 -19.21 -17.43 3.36
C ILE A 64 -20.68 -17.86 3.34
N ILE A 65 -21.14 -18.43 4.45
CA ILE A 65 -22.52 -18.91 4.62
C ILE A 65 -23.18 -18.03 5.68
N HIS A 66 -24.25 -17.33 5.28
CA HIS A 66 -25.02 -16.46 6.16
C HIS A 66 -26.29 -17.13 6.66
N GLY A 67 -26.85 -16.61 7.76
CA GLY A 67 -28.15 -17.04 8.29
C GLY A 67 -28.12 -18.35 9.08
N ILE A 68 -26.95 -18.89 9.40
CA ILE A 68 -26.80 -20.09 10.23
C ILE A 68 -26.87 -19.68 11.71
N PRO A 69 -27.89 -20.14 12.47
CA PRO A 69 -28.01 -19.87 13.90
C PRO A 69 -26.76 -20.31 14.69
N LEU A 70 -26.44 -19.60 15.77
CA LEU A 70 -25.35 -19.97 16.67
C LEU A 70 -25.84 -20.98 17.70
N THR A 71 -25.16 -22.12 17.80
CA THR A 71 -25.46 -23.14 18.81
C THR A 71 -24.26 -23.33 19.75
N PRO A 72 -24.45 -23.34 21.08
CA PRO A 72 -23.35 -23.60 22.02
C PRO A 72 -22.69 -24.96 21.76
N GLY A 73 -21.35 -24.97 21.72
CA GLY A 73 -20.58 -26.20 21.48
C GLY A 73 -20.66 -26.75 20.06
N GLU A 74 -21.15 -25.95 19.10
CA GLU A 74 -21.20 -26.38 17.70
C GLU A 74 -19.82 -26.66 17.12
N ASN A 75 -19.77 -27.62 16.19
CA ASN A 75 -18.62 -27.83 15.33
C ASN A 75 -18.94 -27.24 13.94
N PRO A 76 -18.29 -26.14 13.53
CA PRO A 76 -18.55 -25.49 12.25
C PRO A 76 -18.41 -26.43 11.04
N SER A 77 -17.45 -27.36 11.04
CA SER A 77 -17.32 -28.35 9.96
C SER A 77 -18.54 -29.26 9.87
N GLN A 78 -19.06 -29.70 11.02
CA GLN A 78 -20.25 -30.56 11.03
C GLN A 78 -21.47 -29.81 10.50
N VAL A 79 -21.64 -28.55 10.88
CA VAL A 79 -22.72 -27.68 10.39
C VAL A 79 -22.66 -27.53 8.86
N VAL A 80 -21.45 -27.34 8.30
CA VAL A 80 -21.25 -27.25 6.85
C VAL A 80 -21.58 -28.57 6.14
N LEU A 81 -21.16 -29.71 6.69
CA LEU A 81 -21.47 -31.03 6.12
C LEU A 81 -22.97 -31.32 6.13
N ASP A 82 -23.67 -30.96 7.22
CA ASP A 82 -25.11 -31.17 7.32
C ASP A 82 -25.89 -30.24 6.39
N LEU A 83 -25.41 -29.00 6.21
CA LEU A 83 -25.95 -28.10 5.20
C LEU A 83 -25.74 -28.68 3.79
N ALA A 84 -24.55 -29.18 3.45
CA ALA A 84 -24.24 -29.77 2.15
C ALA A 84 -25.19 -30.94 1.82
N LYS A 85 -25.44 -31.82 2.79
CA LYS A 85 -26.42 -32.91 2.65
C LYS A 85 -27.82 -32.37 2.36
N SER A 86 -28.26 -31.31 3.04
CA SER A 86 -29.60 -30.73 2.85
C SER A 86 -29.83 -30.19 1.42
N VAL A 87 -28.75 -29.79 0.73
CA VAL A 87 -28.80 -29.31 -0.66
C VAL A 87 -28.30 -30.35 -1.68
N SER A 88 -28.17 -31.62 -1.26
CA SER A 88 -27.71 -32.73 -2.10
C SER A 88 -26.32 -32.53 -2.72
N VAL A 89 -25.44 -31.80 -2.04
CA VAL A 89 -24.02 -31.66 -2.39
C VAL A 89 -23.22 -32.73 -1.65
N ASN A 90 -22.46 -33.53 -2.39
CA ASN A 90 -21.57 -34.51 -1.81
C ASN A 90 -20.28 -33.83 -1.33
N LEU A 91 -20.08 -33.77 -0.01
CA LEU A 91 -18.94 -33.12 0.63
C LEU A 91 -18.42 -34.01 1.75
N ASP A 92 -17.12 -34.27 1.77
CA ASP A 92 -16.41 -35.00 2.82
C ASP A 92 -15.65 -34.02 3.73
N ILE A 93 -15.31 -34.43 4.95
CA ILE A 93 -14.47 -33.62 5.86
C ILE A 93 -13.11 -33.31 5.23
N LYS A 94 -12.59 -34.16 4.34
CA LYS A 94 -11.32 -33.96 3.63
C LYS A 94 -11.38 -32.81 2.61
N ASP A 95 -12.58 -32.43 2.18
CA ASP A 95 -12.80 -31.31 1.26
C ASP A 95 -12.79 -29.96 2.02
N LEU A 96 -12.89 -30.00 3.35
CA LEU A 96 -12.87 -28.82 4.23
C LEU A 96 -11.46 -28.59 4.76
N TYR A 97 -10.86 -27.46 4.38
CA TYR A 97 -9.53 -27.08 4.88
C TYR A 97 -9.60 -26.40 6.26
N ALA A 98 -10.43 -25.37 6.38
CA ALA A 98 -10.67 -24.64 7.63
C ALA A 98 -12.11 -24.13 7.68
N THR A 99 -12.73 -24.20 8.85
CA THR A 99 -14.09 -23.71 9.09
C THR A 99 -14.13 -22.93 10.39
N HIS A 100 -14.79 -21.77 10.38
CA HIS A 100 -14.93 -20.92 11.54
C HIS A 100 -16.13 -19.98 11.36
N ARG A 101 -16.55 -19.33 12.46
CA ARG A 101 -17.47 -18.21 12.43
C ARG A 101 -16.69 -16.93 12.15
N LEU A 102 -17.27 -16.03 11.34
CA LEU A 102 -16.78 -14.67 11.12
C LEU A 102 -17.33 -13.72 12.19
#